data_AF-A0A2K3IZS3-F1
#
_entry.id   AF-A0A2K3IZS3-F1
#
_cell.length_a   1.000
_cell.length_b   1.000
_cell.length_c   1.000
_cell.angle_alpha   90.00
_cell.angle_beta   90.00
_cell.angle_gamma   90.00
#
_symmetry.space_group_name_H-M   'P 1'
#
loop_
_entity.id
_entity.type
_entity.pdbx_description
1 polymer ?
#
loop_
_entity_poly.entity_id
_entity_poly.type
_entity_poly.pdbx_seq_one_letter_code
_entity_poly.pdbx_strand_id
1 'polypeptide(L)'
;SISISPEGPPFDVTYPLLLQGLSNFFIIPDNASMHPTLFAGWVGLFLTSLNLLPIGQLDGGHVARALLKEKHKYASWIVLFAVISLGLFYEYWFFIAIIILLFIGTQHQPPLNEYTPLDTRRIILGIAALVIFVICFAPIPFSA
;
A
#
# COMPACT_ATOMS: atom_id res chain seq x y z
N SER A 1 14.88 -21.73 -34.29
CA SER A 1 14.64 -22.19 -32.91
C SER A 1 14.15 -20.99 -32.12
N ILE A 2 12.88 -20.99 -31.70
CA ILE A 2 12.34 -19.92 -30.85
C ILE A 2 12.93 -20.17 -29.46
N SER A 3 13.97 -19.43 -29.10
CA SER A 3 14.52 -19.39 -27.75
C SER A 3 13.50 -18.69 -26.87
N ILE A 4 12.70 -19.47 -26.15
CA ILE A 4 11.90 -18.97 -25.04
C ILE A 4 12.92 -18.51 -24.01
N SER A 5 13.18 -17.21 -24.00
CA SER A 5 14.05 -16.60 -23.00
C SER A 5 13.38 -16.79 -21.64
N PRO A 6 14.11 -17.18 -20.57
CA PRO A 6 13.55 -17.47 -19.26
C PRO A 6 13.25 -16.15 -18.53
N GLU A 7 12.70 -15.16 -19.22
CA GLU A 7 12.64 -13.80 -18.72
C GLU A 7 11.45 -13.69 -17.79
N GLY A 8 11.76 -13.47 -16.52
CA GLY A 8 10.83 -12.84 -15.60
C GLY A 8 10.49 -11.44 -16.12
N PRO A 9 9.62 -10.70 -15.44
CA PRO A 9 9.46 -9.29 -15.74
C PRO A 9 10.85 -8.62 -15.84
N PRO A 10 11.07 -7.69 -16.80
CA PRO A 10 12.36 -7.01 -17.02
C PRO A 10 12.71 -6.02 -15.90
N PHE A 11 12.08 -6.18 -14.73
CA PHE A 11 12.18 -5.33 -13.56
C PHE A 11 12.22 -6.24 -12.34
N ASP A 12 13.17 -5.96 -11.44
CA ASP A 12 13.21 -6.61 -10.15
C ASP A 12 12.17 -5.97 -9.24
N VAL A 13 11.54 -6.78 -8.41
CA VAL A 13 10.45 -6.36 -7.52
C VAL A 13 10.95 -6.42 -6.09
N THR A 14 10.84 -5.32 -5.34
CA THR A 14 11.18 -5.35 -3.92
C THR A 14 10.09 -6.08 -3.15
N TYR A 15 10.49 -7.10 -2.40
CA TYR A 15 9.57 -7.87 -1.58
C TYR A 15 9.14 -7.08 -0.33
N PRO A 16 7.82 -6.92 -0.08
CA PRO A 16 7.34 -6.37 1.19
C PRO A 16 7.71 -7.30 2.35
N LEU A 17 7.69 -6.76 3.57
CA LEU A 17 8.13 -7.49 4.78
C LEU A 17 7.43 -8.84 4.95
N LEU A 18 6.14 -8.94 4.59
CA LEU A 18 5.43 -10.22 4.61
C LEU A 18 6.08 -11.27 3.70
N LEU A 19 6.39 -10.86 2.46
CA LEU A 19 6.91 -11.77 1.46
C LEU A 19 8.36 -12.12 1.75
N GLN A 20 9.14 -11.19 2.32
CA GLN A 20 10.47 -11.47 2.88
C GLN A 20 10.41 -12.47 4.05
N GLY A 21 9.38 -12.38 4.89
CA GLY A 21 9.14 -13.37 5.95
C GLY A 21 8.79 -14.74 5.37
N LEU A 22 7.93 -14.78 4.36
CA LEU A 22 7.52 -16.01 3.68
C LEU A 22 8.67 -16.65 2.90
N SER A 23 9.54 -15.88 2.25
CA SER A 23 10.66 -16.43 1.49
C SER A 23 11.63 -17.24 2.35
N ASN A 24 11.70 -16.98 3.66
CA ASN A 24 12.50 -17.81 4.58
C ASN A 24 11.95 -19.24 4.75
N PHE A 25 10.68 -19.46 4.41
CA PHE A 25 10.05 -20.78 4.48
C PHE A 25 10.09 -21.54 3.14
N PHE A 26 10.41 -20.87 2.03
CA PHE A 26 10.39 -21.44 0.68
C PHE A 26 11.77 -21.36 0.02
N ILE A 27 12.26 -22.48 -0.52
CA ILE A 27 13.49 -22.50 -1.31
C ILE A 27 13.15 -21.99 -2.71
N ILE A 28 13.48 -20.74 -3.01
CA ILE A 28 13.34 -20.15 -4.35
C ILE A 28 14.65 -20.46 -5.11
N PRO A 29 14.62 -21.18 -6.23
CA PRO A 29 15.81 -21.42 -7.05
C PRO A 29 16.35 -20.09 -7.62
N ASP A 30 17.65 -19.84 -7.50
CA ASP A 30 18.34 -18.60 -7.93
C ASP A 30 18.24 -18.31 -9.44
N ASN A 31 17.76 -19.28 -10.23
CA ASN A 31 17.77 -19.30 -11.69
C ASN A 31 16.37 -19.44 -12.32
N ALA A 32 15.31 -19.24 -11.54
CA ALA A 32 13.95 -19.15 -12.06
C ALA A 32 13.53 -17.69 -12.23
N SER A 33 13.01 -17.35 -13.40
CA SER A 33 12.19 -16.14 -13.57
C SER A 33 11.11 -16.06 -12.50
N MET A 34 10.79 -14.83 -12.06
CA MET A 34 9.75 -14.62 -11.05
C MET A 34 8.48 -15.39 -11.44
N HIS A 35 8.10 -16.36 -10.60
CA HIS A 35 6.95 -17.21 -10.90
C HIS A 35 5.68 -16.34 -11.01
N PRO A 36 4.81 -16.51 -12.03
CA PRO A 36 3.63 -15.67 -12.22
C PRO A 36 2.72 -15.57 -10.99
N THR A 37 2.61 -16.66 -10.21
CA THR A 37 1.87 -16.66 -8.93
C THR A 37 2.52 -15.79 -7.85
N LEU A 38 3.85 -15.75 -7.78
CA LEU A 38 4.58 -14.91 -6.84
C LEU A 38 4.39 -13.43 -7.18
N PHE A 39 4.46 -13.10 -8.48
CA PHE A 39 4.16 -11.76 -8.97
C PHE A 39 2.71 -11.35 -8.65
N ALA A 40 1.73 -12.23 -8.91
CA ALA A 40 0.33 -11.95 -8.56
C ALA A 40 0.12 -11.74 -7.05
N GLY A 41 0.79 -12.54 -6.22
CA GLY A 41 0.78 -12.37 -4.76
C GLY A 41 1.37 -11.03 -4.33
N TRP A 42 2.51 -10.64 -4.92
CA TRP A 42 3.12 -9.33 -4.68
C TRP A 42 2.20 -8.17 -5.10
N VAL A 43 1.57 -8.25 -6.28
CA VAL A 43 0.58 -7.24 -6.73
C VAL A 43 -0.58 -7.14 -5.74
N GLY A 44 -1.08 -8.28 -5.24
CA GLY A 44 -2.13 -8.30 -4.21
C GLY A 44 -1.72 -7.60 -2.92
N LEU A 45 -0.50 -7.82 -2.43
CA LEU A 45 0.04 -7.14 -1.25
C LEU A 45 0.23 -5.63 -1.50
N PHE A 46 0.72 -5.27 -2.68
CA PHE A 46 0.87 -3.88 -3.09
C PHE A 46 -0.48 -3.16 -3.12
N LEU A 47 -1.49 -3.72 -3.80
CA LEU A 47 -2.85 -3.16 -3.85
C LEU A 47 -3.49 -3.10 -2.46
N THR A 48 -3.25 -4.09 -1.60
CA THR A 48 -3.69 -4.06 -0.20
C THR A 48 -3.07 -2.87 0.54
N SER A 49 -1.76 -2.66 0.40
CA SER A 49 -1.08 -1.54 1.04
C SER A 49 -1.58 -0.18 0.52
N LEU A 50 -1.85 -0.06 -0.79
CA LEU A 50 -2.44 1.15 -1.36
C LEU A 50 -3.82 1.44 -0.77
N ASN A 51 -4.69 0.43 -0.67
CA ASN A 51 -6.03 0.59 -0.12
C ASN A 51 -6.05 0.93 1.38
N LEU A 52 -4.99 0.59 2.11
CA LEU A 52 -4.83 0.95 3.52
C LEU A 52 -4.15 2.29 3.75
N LEU A 53 -3.80 3.05 2.69
CA LEU A 53 -3.31 4.42 2.85
C LEU A 53 -4.38 5.28 3.54
N PRO A 54 -4.01 6.07 4.57
CA PRO A 54 -4.94 6.92 5.31
C PRO A 54 -5.31 8.18 4.52
N ILE A 55 -5.89 8.03 3.33
CA ILE A 55 -6.24 9.11 2.41
C ILE A 55 -7.57 8.87 1.68
N GLY A 56 -8.38 9.93 1.58
CA GLY A 56 -9.59 9.95 0.76
C GLY A 56 -10.62 8.88 1.12
N GLN A 57 -11.16 8.22 0.08
CA GLN A 57 -12.17 7.15 0.18
C GLN A 57 -11.58 5.75 0.38
N LEU A 58 -10.26 5.61 0.45
CA LEU A 58 -9.64 4.31 0.67
C LEU A 58 -10.03 3.75 2.04
N ASP A 59 -9.95 2.43 2.22
CA ASP A 59 -10.27 1.78 3.49
C ASP A 59 -9.41 2.35 4.63
N GLY A 60 -8.15 2.66 4.35
CA GLY A 60 -7.25 3.34 5.28
C GLY A 60 -7.73 4.74 5.69
N GLY A 61 -8.37 5.48 4.80
CA GLY A 61 -8.97 6.80 5.09
C GLY A 61 -10.13 6.70 6.06
N HIS A 62 -10.96 5.66 5.93
CA HIS A 62 -12.06 5.35 6.85
C HIS A 62 -11.53 4.92 8.22
N VAL A 63 -10.50 4.07 8.24
CA VAL A 63 -9.82 3.65 9.48
C VAL A 63 -9.19 4.86 10.18
N ALA A 64 -8.48 5.73 9.44
CA ALA A 64 -7.87 6.93 9.98
C ALA A 64 -8.93 7.90 10.53
N ARG A 65 -10.07 8.06 9.85
CA ARG A 65 -11.21 8.85 10.36
C ARG A 65 -11.77 8.29 11.66
N ALA A 66 -11.93 6.97 11.74
CA ALA A 66 -12.38 6.32 12.95
C ALA A 66 -11.38 6.57 14.11
N LEU A 67 -10.08 6.36 13.90
CA LEU A 67 -9.08 6.48 14.97
C LEU A 67 -8.76 7.92 15.37
N LEU A 68 -8.66 8.83 14.40
CA LEU A 68 -8.14 10.18 14.59
C LEU A 68 -9.24 11.26 14.62
N LYS A 69 -10.50 10.90 14.36
CA LYS A 69 -11.64 11.84 14.24
C LYS A 69 -11.27 12.97 13.28
N GLU A 70 -11.51 14.23 13.63
CA GLU A 70 -11.17 15.42 12.84
C GLU A 70 -9.70 15.47 12.37
N LYS A 71 -8.77 14.86 13.13
CA LYS A 71 -7.33 14.87 12.80
C LYS A 71 -6.96 13.97 11.62
N HIS A 72 -7.88 13.14 11.11
CA HIS A 72 -7.61 12.30 9.94
C HIS A 72 -7.22 13.12 8.70
N LYS A 73 -7.66 14.38 8.61
CA LYS A 73 -7.24 15.30 7.54
C LYS A 73 -5.72 15.48 7.52
N TYR A 74 -5.09 15.63 8.69
CA TYR A 74 -3.64 15.73 8.77
C TYR A 74 -2.95 14.44 8.29
N ALA A 75 -3.50 13.27 8.64
CA ALA A 75 -2.98 11.98 8.16
C ALA A 75 -3.04 11.88 6.63
N SER A 76 -4.17 12.26 6.02
CA SER A 76 -4.32 12.32 4.55
C SER A 76 -3.28 13.23 3.90
N TRP A 77 -3.08 14.43 4.44
CA TRP A 77 -2.08 15.37 3.90
C TRP A 77 -0.65 14.85 4.07
N ILE A 78 -0.30 14.31 5.25
CA ILE A 78 1.02 13.74 5.51
C ILE A 78 1.32 12.61 4.52
N VAL A 79 0.36 11.70 4.28
CA VAL A 79 0.55 10.60 3.34
C VAL A 79 0.61 11.07 1.90
N LEU A 80 -0.20 12.06 1.50
CA LEU A 80 -0.09 12.66 0.18
C LEU A 80 1.29 13.27 -0.05
N PHE A 81 1.79 14.05 0.93
CA PHE A 81 3.13 14.62 0.86
C PHE A 81 4.20 13.52 0.83
N ALA A 82 4.08 12.46 1.64
CA ALA A 82 5.01 11.35 1.65
C ALA A 82 5.05 10.62 0.30
N VAL A 83 3.89 10.36 -0.32
CA VAL A 83 3.78 9.75 -1.65
C VAL A 83 4.38 10.63 -2.73
N ILE A 84 4.13 11.94 -2.70
CA ILE A 84 4.75 12.90 -3.64
C ILE A 84 6.27 12.97 -3.44
N SER A 85 6.74 12.99 -2.18
CA SER A 85 8.16 12.96 -1.86
C SER A 85 8.83 11.67 -2.30
N LEU A 86 8.16 10.52 -2.17
CA LEU A 86 8.59 9.24 -2.74
C LEU A 86 8.69 9.31 -4.27
N GLY A 87 7.79 10.07 -4.91
CA GLY A 87 7.84 10.40 -6.34
C GLY A 87 9.18 10.98 -6.79
N LEU A 88 9.81 11.81 -5.96
CA LEU A 88 11.13 12.41 -6.25
C LEU A 88 12.25 11.38 -6.36
N PHE A 89 12.10 10.22 -5.71
CA PHE A 89 13.06 9.12 -5.77
C PHE A 89 12.64 8.05 -6.79
N TYR A 90 11.33 7.85 -6.97
CA TYR A 90 10.76 6.83 -7.83
C TYR A 90 9.54 7.37 -8.59
N GLU A 91 9.66 7.52 -9.91
CA GLU A 91 8.66 8.19 -10.76
C GLU A 91 7.26 7.56 -10.68
N TYR A 92 7.17 6.24 -10.44
CA TYR A 92 5.90 5.52 -10.29
C TYR A 92 5.00 6.09 -9.18
N TRP A 93 5.58 6.66 -8.12
CA TRP A 93 4.78 7.27 -7.05
C TRP A 93 4.13 8.57 -7.47
N PHE A 94 4.66 9.31 -8.47
CA PHE A 94 3.94 10.43 -9.06
C PHE A 94 2.68 9.97 -9.79
N PHE A 95 2.75 8.87 -10.53
CA PHE A 95 1.59 8.29 -11.18
C PHE A 95 0.51 7.90 -10.16
N ILE A 96 0.91 7.24 -9.06
CA ILE A 96 0.01 6.91 -7.95
C ILE A 96 -0.56 8.18 -7.29
N ALA A 97 0.26 9.21 -7.05
CA ALA A 97 -0.19 10.48 -6.50
C ALA A 97 -1.26 11.15 -7.37
N ILE A 98 -1.06 11.15 -8.69
CA ILE A 98 -2.02 11.71 -9.66
C ILE A 98 -3.32 10.92 -9.63
N ILE A 99 -3.27 9.58 -9.59
CA ILE A 99 -4.47 8.75 -9.47
C ILE A 99 -5.23 9.07 -8.18
N ILE A 100 -4.51 9.18 -7.06
CA ILE A 100 -5.11 9.52 -5.77
C ILE A 100 -5.78 10.90 -5.83
N LEU A 101 -5.13 11.90 -6.42
CA LEU A 101 -5.68 13.25 -6.55
C LEU A 101 -6.89 13.31 -7.48
N LEU A 102 -6.85 12.60 -8.62
CA LEU A 102 -7.89 12.68 -9.66
C LEU A 102 -9.13 11.86 -9.33
N PHE A 103 -8.97 10.64 -8.79
CA PHE A 103 -10.06 9.67 -8.63
C PHE A 103 -10.50 9.46 -7.18
N ILE A 104 -9.57 9.55 -6.22
CA ILE A 104 -9.86 9.23 -4.81
C ILE A 104 -10.20 10.50 -4.02
N GLY A 105 -9.53 11.61 -4.33
CA GLY A 105 -9.68 12.89 -3.65
C GLY A 105 -9.12 12.90 -2.23
N THR A 106 -8.94 14.10 -1.66
CA THR A 106 -8.35 14.28 -0.31
C THR A 106 -9.39 14.56 0.77
N GLN A 107 -10.65 14.78 0.40
CA GLN A 107 -11.71 15.21 1.32
C GLN A 107 -13.03 14.47 1.09
N HIS A 108 -13.60 13.98 2.19
CA HIS A 108 -15.03 13.73 2.29
C HIS A 108 -15.62 14.59 3.40
N GLN A 109 -16.84 15.08 3.17
CA GLN A 109 -17.56 16.02 4.02
C GLN A 109 -17.53 15.57 5.50
N PRO A 110 -17.36 16.51 6.45
CA PRO A 110 -17.39 16.18 7.87
C PRO A 110 -18.75 15.54 8.20
N PRO A 111 -18.80 14.38 8.87
CA PRO A 111 -20.07 13.81 9.30
C PRO A 111 -20.70 14.79 10.29
N LEU A 112 -22.00 15.08 10.12
CA LEU A 112 -22.76 15.98 10.99
C LEU A 112 -22.86 15.53 12.47
N ASN A 113 -22.26 14.40 12.86
CA ASN A 113 -22.25 13.87 14.22
C ASN A 113 -20.94 13.12 14.52
N GLU A 114 -20.00 13.79 15.19
CA GLU A 114 -18.67 13.26 15.54
C GLU A 114 -18.51 12.97 17.06
N TYR A 115 -19.63 12.64 17.73
CA TYR A 115 -19.67 12.48 19.19
C TYR A 115 -19.83 11.03 19.69
N THR A 116 -19.74 10.03 18.81
CA THR A 116 -19.80 8.63 19.23
C THR A 116 -18.42 8.15 19.67
N PRO A 117 -18.23 7.68 20.92
CA PRO A 117 -16.96 7.09 21.33
C PRO A 117 -16.67 5.80 20.56
N LEU A 118 -15.40 5.57 20.24
CA LEU A 118 -14.99 4.32 19.61
C LEU A 118 -15.00 3.19 20.64
N ASP A 119 -15.67 2.09 20.28
CA ASP A 119 -15.57 0.82 20.99
C ASP A 119 -14.14 0.25 20.86
N THR A 120 -13.67 -0.43 21.89
CA THR A 120 -12.32 -1.02 21.98
C THR A 120 -12.03 -1.95 20.79
N ARG A 121 -13.04 -2.69 20.31
CA ARG A 121 -12.90 -3.56 19.12
C ARG A 121 -12.50 -2.78 17.86
N ARG A 122 -13.05 -1.58 17.66
CA ARG A 122 -12.75 -0.74 16.49
C ARG A 122 -11.34 -0.19 16.53
N ILE A 123 -10.84 0.11 17.72
CA ILE A 123 -9.45 0.52 17.93
C ILE A 123 -8.51 -0.63 17.57
N ILE A 124 -8.77 -1.83 18.06
CA ILE A 124 -7.96 -3.03 17.75
C ILE A 124 -7.93 -3.29 16.24
N LEU A 125 -9.09 -3.23 15.56
CA LEU A 125 -9.17 -3.41 14.11
C LEU A 125 -8.42 -2.32 13.35
N GLY A 126 -8.49 -1.07 13.81
CA GLY A 126 -7.74 0.02 13.19
C GLY A 126 -6.22 -0.12 13.37
N ILE A 127 -5.76 -0.56 14.54
CA ILE A 127 -4.35 -0.87 14.77
C ILE A 127 -3.90 -2.04 13.89
N ALA A 128 -4.71 -3.10 13.80
CA ALA A 128 -4.42 -4.25 12.94
C ALA A 128 -4.29 -3.83 11.47
N ALA A 129 -5.19 -2.97 10.98
CA ALA A 129 -5.10 -2.42 9.63
C ALA A 129 -3.80 -1.62 9.40
N LEU A 130 -3.35 -0.82 10.39
CA LEU A 130 -2.08 -0.10 10.32
C LEU A 130 -0.88 -1.07 10.29
N VAL A 131 -0.92 -2.14 11.09
CA VAL A 131 0.12 -3.18 11.08
C VAL A 131 0.18 -3.88 9.73
N ILE A 132 -0.98 -4.27 9.16
CA ILE A 132 -1.06 -4.88 7.83
C ILE A 132 -0.51 -3.93 6.76
N PHE A 133 -0.86 -2.63 6.84
CA PHE A 133 -0.30 -1.62 5.95
C PHE A 133 1.24 -1.65 5.99
N VAL A 134 1.86 -1.54 7.17
CA VAL A 134 3.33 -1.55 7.30
C VAL A 134 3.96 -2.83 6.76
N ILE A 135 3.32 -3.98 7.01
CA ILE A 135 3.84 -5.28 6.59
C ILE A 135 3.73 -5.50 5.06
N CYS A 136 2.69 -4.94 4.44
CA CYS A 136 2.44 -5.08 3.00
C CYS A 136 3.03 -3.93 2.16
N PHE A 137 3.35 -2.80 2.78
CA PHE A 137 3.83 -1.61 2.06
C PHE A 137 5.23 -1.85 1.49
N ALA A 138 5.31 -1.83 0.16
CA ALA A 138 6.57 -1.87 -0.57
C ALA A 138 6.90 -0.44 -1.05
N PRO A 139 7.83 0.28 -0.39
CA PRO A 139 8.18 1.65 -0.76
C PRO A 139 8.82 1.76 -2.15
N ILE A 140 9.43 0.68 -2.64
CA ILE A 140 10.09 0.59 -3.94
C ILE A 140 9.41 -0.53 -4.72
N PRO A 141 8.23 -0.31 -5.29
CA PRO A 141 7.47 -1.40 -5.86
C PRO A 141 8.17 -2.04 -7.07
N PHE A 142 8.86 -1.23 -7.85
CA PHE A 142 9.64 -1.66 -9.01
C PHE A 142 11.04 -1.07 -8.89
N SER A 143 12.06 -1.92 -9.00
CA SER A 143 13.44 -1.52 -9.20
C SER A 143 13.81 -1.83 -10.66
N ALA A 144 14.26 -0.79 -11.36
CA ALA A 144 14.86 -0.91 -12.70
C ALA A 144 16.32 -1.35 -12.60
#